data_AF-A0A7Z2SMB6-F1
#
_entry.id   AF-A0A7Z2SMB6-F1
#
_cell.length_a   1.000
_cell.length_b   1.000
_cell.length_c   1.000
_cell.angle_alpha   90.00
_cell.angle_beta   90.00
_cell.angle_gamma   90.00
#
_symmetry.space_group_name_H-M   'P 1'
#
loop_
_entity.id
_entity.type
_entity.pdbx_description
1 polymer ?
#
loop_
_entity_poly.entity_id
_entity_poly.type
_entity_poly.pdbx_seq_one_letter_code
_entity_poly.pdbx_strand_id
1 'polypeptide(L)'
;MVACWLKRREAQSRIRSGHVDNPAEGVKFCRSRDERERKMSRVRRPKMAVAEEKTSPETSERSWHGIVLQTLKRNDVRLIPYVPDRVLTPLIKNLHADPFFTTFATAREEEAVGIVSGAWMGGMRSAVLMQTSGFATLANVLASLAIPYQIPLIMFVSERGTLGELNYGQSLVCRTMRPVLDSLAMEHHTITRLDELEFIADRSIKQAVTTQAPVALILSPLLTGGKVFDK
;
A
#
# COMPACT_ATOMS: atom_id res chain seq x y z
N MET A 1 36.79 -10.03 -2.91
CA MET A 1 36.58 -10.19 -4.37
C MET A 1 35.95 -8.92 -4.97
N VAL A 2 36.55 -7.74 -4.77
CA VAL A 2 35.86 -6.43 -5.02
C VAL A 2 36.38 -5.67 -6.25
N ALA A 3 37.66 -5.85 -6.61
CA ALA A 3 38.33 -5.07 -7.67
C ALA A 3 37.80 -5.30 -9.09
N CYS A 4 37.00 -6.35 -9.34
CA CYS A 4 36.50 -6.68 -10.68
C CYS A 4 35.35 -5.75 -11.15
N TRP A 5 34.64 -5.10 -10.23
CA TRP A 5 33.39 -4.39 -10.57
C TRP A 5 33.63 -2.98 -11.15
N LEU A 6 34.67 -2.26 -10.72
CA LEU A 6 34.92 -0.87 -11.18
C LEU A 6 35.24 -0.79 -12.69
N LYS A 7 35.90 -1.81 -13.26
CA LYS A 7 36.32 -1.79 -14.68
C LYS A 7 35.18 -1.90 -15.70
N ARG A 8 33.92 -2.04 -15.27
CA ARG A 8 32.75 -2.07 -16.17
C ARG A 8 32.05 -0.72 -16.34
N ARG A 9 32.57 0.36 -15.72
CA ARG A 9 31.85 1.65 -15.59
C ARG A 9 32.12 2.70 -16.68
N GLU A 10 33.04 2.44 -17.60
CA GLU A 10 33.49 3.42 -18.63
C GLU A 10 32.94 3.16 -20.05
N ALA A 11 32.15 2.10 -20.26
CA ALA A 11 31.84 1.59 -21.60
C ALA A 11 30.46 1.97 -22.20
N GLN A 12 29.63 2.76 -21.51
CA GLN A 12 28.26 3.09 -21.95
C GLN A 12 27.90 4.58 -21.83
N SER A 13 28.65 5.44 -22.53
CA SER A 13 28.32 6.87 -22.72
C SER A 13 28.22 7.22 -24.21
N ARG A 14 27.07 6.93 -24.84
CA ARG A 14 26.76 7.36 -26.22
C ARG A 14 25.24 7.40 -26.47
N ILE A 15 24.59 8.42 -25.90
CA ILE A 15 23.20 8.76 -26.23
C ILE A 15 23.18 9.32 -27.67
N ARG A 16 22.29 8.81 -28.52
CA ARG A 16 21.94 9.42 -29.82
C ARG A 16 20.56 10.06 -29.70
N SER A 17 20.47 11.33 -30.03
CA SER A 17 19.20 12.07 -30.12
C SER A 17 18.43 11.65 -31.37
N GLY A 18 17.21 11.12 -31.21
CA GLY A 18 16.24 10.91 -32.27
C GLY A 18 15.06 11.86 -32.10
N HIS A 19 14.81 12.71 -33.09
CA HIS A 19 13.56 13.47 -33.21
C HIS A 19 12.48 12.53 -33.79
N VAL A 20 11.22 12.67 -33.37
CA VAL A 20 10.10 11.87 -33.89
C VAL A 20 8.92 12.80 -34.14
N ASP A 21 8.77 13.21 -35.39
CA ASP A 21 7.64 13.97 -35.87
C ASP A 21 6.36 13.11 -35.94
N ASN A 22 5.20 13.71 -35.68
CA ASN A 22 3.90 13.03 -35.71
C ASN A 22 2.93 13.77 -36.67
N PRO A 23 2.74 13.28 -37.91
CA PRO A 23 1.88 13.92 -38.90
C PRO A 23 0.43 13.43 -38.81
N ALA A 24 -0.50 14.34 -38.48
CA ALA A 24 -1.94 14.03 -38.43
C ALA A 24 -2.82 15.23 -38.79
N GLU A 25 -2.74 15.70 -40.04
CA GLU A 25 -3.92 16.26 -40.71
C GLU A 25 -4.91 15.11 -40.99
N GLY A 26 -6.23 15.31 -41.07
CA GLY A 26 -7.01 16.52 -40.83
C GLY A 26 -8.39 16.39 -41.50
N VAL A 27 -9.48 16.44 -40.73
CA VAL A 27 -10.86 16.36 -41.28
C VAL A 27 -11.76 17.43 -40.67
N LYS A 28 -12.35 18.26 -41.52
CA LYS A 28 -13.48 19.14 -41.18
C LYS A 28 -14.71 18.67 -41.96
N PHE A 29 -15.85 18.55 -41.29
CA PHE A 29 -17.16 18.66 -41.93
C PHE A 29 -18.13 19.41 -41.02
N CYS A 30 -19.19 20.01 -41.57
CA CYS A 30 -19.88 21.14 -40.92
C CYS A 30 -21.37 21.24 -41.27
N ARG A 31 -22.20 21.55 -40.24
CA ARG A 31 -23.66 21.83 -40.29
C ARG A 31 -24.53 20.58 -40.60
N SER A 32 -25.82 20.54 -40.23
CA SER A 32 -26.74 21.61 -39.77
C SER A 32 -27.76 21.15 -38.70
N ARG A 33 -28.45 22.14 -38.09
CA ARG A 33 -29.87 22.22 -37.66
C ARG A 33 -30.75 20.95 -37.64
N ASP A 34 -31.69 20.74 -36.70
CA ASP A 34 -32.06 21.34 -35.38
C ASP A 34 -32.82 20.18 -34.60
N GLU A 35 -33.84 20.24 -33.72
CA GLU A 35 -34.72 21.27 -33.10
C GLU A 35 -35.47 20.69 -31.84
N ARG A 36 -36.25 21.53 -31.13
CA ARG A 36 -37.38 21.26 -30.19
C ARG A 36 -37.23 20.36 -28.93
N GLU A 37 -37.20 21.06 -27.79
CA GLU A 37 -37.87 20.81 -26.49
C GLU A 37 -38.53 19.46 -26.12
N ARG A 38 -38.29 19.01 -24.87
CA ARG A 38 -39.38 18.72 -23.92
C ARG A 38 -39.00 18.89 -22.44
N LYS A 39 -39.79 19.64 -21.67
CA LYS A 39 -39.70 19.77 -20.20
C LYS A 39 -40.68 18.81 -19.52
N MET A 40 -40.33 18.19 -18.38
CA MET A 40 -41.30 18.00 -17.29
C MET A 40 -40.73 17.65 -15.90
N SER A 41 -41.50 18.03 -14.87
CA SER A 41 -41.61 17.39 -13.53
C SER A 41 -40.33 17.10 -12.72
N ARG A 42 -39.83 18.16 -12.08
CA ARG A 42 -39.04 18.14 -10.82
C ARG A 42 -39.82 17.43 -9.69
N VAL A 43 -39.50 16.18 -9.37
CA VAL A 43 -40.03 15.49 -8.17
C VAL A 43 -39.13 15.74 -6.97
N ARG A 44 -39.66 16.40 -5.93
CA ARG A 44 -38.99 16.51 -4.62
C ARG A 44 -39.24 15.24 -3.82
N ARG A 45 -38.18 14.54 -3.39
CA ARG A 45 -38.25 13.61 -2.24
C ARG A 45 -37.79 14.33 -0.97
N PRO A 46 -38.34 14.01 0.21
CA PRO A 46 -38.08 14.74 1.44
C PRO A 46 -36.66 14.48 1.98
N LYS A 47 -36.18 15.40 2.83
CA LYS A 47 -34.96 15.18 3.63
C LYS A 47 -35.21 14.06 4.64
N MET A 48 -34.59 12.91 4.45
CA MET A 48 -34.23 12.05 5.59
C MET A 48 -32.91 12.58 6.13
N ALA A 49 -32.87 12.93 7.41
CA ALA A 49 -31.62 13.22 8.09
C ALA A 49 -30.91 11.88 8.32
N VAL A 50 -29.86 11.60 7.54
CA VAL A 50 -28.85 10.64 7.98
C VAL A 50 -28.26 11.24 9.24
N ALA A 51 -28.41 10.55 10.37
CA ALA A 51 -27.74 10.96 11.59
C ALA A 51 -26.23 10.83 11.35
N GLU A 52 -25.52 11.97 11.33
CA GLU A 52 -24.07 11.95 11.47
C GLU A 52 -23.76 11.35 12.84
N GLU A 53 -23.35 10.09 12.85
CA GLU A 53 -22.81 9.42 14.03
C GLU A 53 -21.53 10.15 14.42
N LYS A 54 -21.68 11.15 15.30
CA LYS A 54 -20.57 11.96 15.81
C LYS A 54 -19.70 11.09 16.72
N THR A 55 -18.81 10.32 16.09
CA THR A 55 -17.76 9.58 16.77
C THR A 55 -16.96 10.56 17.63
N SER A 56 -17.13 10.46 18.95
CA SER A 56 -16.35 11.24 19.90
C SER A 56 -14.86 10.91 19.73
N PRO A 57 -13.95 11.90 19.83
CA PRO A 57 -12.54 11.71 19.47
C PRO A 57 -11.86 10.59 20.27
N GLU A 58 -12.28 10.41 21.53
CA GLU A 58 -11.83 9.36 22.46
C GLU A 58 -12.02 7.92 21.93
N THR A 59 -13.01 7.69 21.05
CA THR A 59 -13.29 6.35 20.50
C THR A 59 -12.20 5.87 19.54
N SER A 60 -11.41 6.80 18.97
CA SER A 60 -10.41 6.46 17.94
C SER A 60 -9.14 5.81 18.50
N GLU A 61 -8.77 6.07 19.76
CA GLU A 61 -7.48 5.64 20.33
C GLU A 61 -7.38 4.11 20.54
N ARG A 62 -8.52 3.42 20.73
CA ARG A 62 -8.59 1.96 20.85
C ARG A 62 -8.87 1.22 19.53
N SER A 63 -8.77 1.90 18.40
CA SER A 63 -8.87 1.25 17.08
C SER A 63 -7.51 0.70 16.62
N TRP A 64 -7.50 -0.46 15.95
CA TRP A 64 -6.25 -1.03 15.42
C TRP A 64 -5.54 -0.06 14.45
N HIS A 65 -6.32 0.67 13.63
CA HIS A 65 -5.78 1.67 12.71
C HIS A 65 -5.28 2.95 13.43
N GLY A 66 -5.88 3.30 14.58
CA GLY A 66 -5.38 4.37 15.44
C GLY A 66 -4.02 4.01 16.05
N ILE A 67 -3.90 2.80 16.60
CA ILE A 67 -2.64 2.26 17.14
C ILE A 67 -1.55 2.24 16.06
N VAL A 68 -1.85 1.73 14.86
CA VAL A 68 -0.89 1.72 13.72
C VAL A 68 -0.46 3.15 13.35
N LEU A 69 -1.40 4.10 13.23
CA LEU A 69 -1.08 5.49 12.91
C LEU A 69 -0.16 6.14 13.95
N GLN A 70 -0.46 5.98 15.25
CA GLN A 70 0.38 6.54 16.31
C GLN A 70 1.75 5.84 16.38
N THR A 71 1.82 4.54 16.10
CA THR A 71 3.07 3.78 16.04
C THR A 71 3.96 4.24 14.88
N LEU A 72 3.37 4.51 13.71
CA LEU A 72 4.08 5.06 12.55
C LEU A 72 4.65 6.45 12.86
N LYS A 73 3.86 7.33 13.50
CA LYS A 73 4.32 8.66 13.96
C LYS A 73 5.49 8.55 14.93
N ARG A 74 5.36 7.72 15.97
CA ARG A 74 6.38 7.50 17.01
C ARG A 74 7.72 6.98 16.44
N ASN A 75 7.67 6.33 15.28
CA ASN A 75 8.83 5.80 14.58
C ASN A 75 9.30 6.65 13.39
N ASP A 76 8.75 7.85 13.24
CA ASP A 76 9.11 8.85 12.21
C ASP A 76 8.84 8.40 10.75
N VAL A 77 7.92 7.45 10.56
CA VAL A 77 7.56 6.91 9.23
C VAL A 77 6.64 7.91 8.53
N ARG A 78 7.14 8.62 7.51
CA ARG A 78 6.37 9.68 6.81
C ARG A 78 5.74 9.26 5.50
N LEU A 79 6.45 8.51 4.66
CA LEU A 79 5.97 8.16 3.31
C LEU A 79 5.28 6.79 3.32
N ILE A 80 4.02 6.75 2.87
CA ILE A 80 3.19 5.55 2.88
C ILE A 80 2.45 5.39 1.53
N PRO A 81 3.10 4.84 0.49
CA PRO A 81 2.40 4.34 -0.69
C PRO A 81 1.55 3.11 -0.33
N TYR A 82 0.42 2.96 -0.99
CA TYR A 82 -0.47 1.82 -0.79
C TYR A 82 -1.08 1.31 -2.10
N VAL A 83 -1.49 0.05 -2.13
CA VAL A 83 -2.45 -0.47 -3.13
C VAL A 83 -3.84 -0.48 -2.50
N PRO A 84 -4.90 0.04 -3.17
CA PRO A 84 -6.22 0.23 -2.53
C PRO A 84 -6.86 -1.05 -1.98
N ASP A 85 -7.09 -1.09 -0.66
CA ASP A 85 -7.67 -2.24 0.04
C ASP A 85 -8.87 -1.84 0.94
N ARG A 86 -9.90 -2.69 0.95
CA ARG A 86 -11.14 -2.45 1.74
C ARG A 86 -10.93 -2.63 3.25
N VAL A 87 -10.02 -3.49 3.69
CA VAL A 87 -9.73 -3.68 5.13
C VAL A 87 -8.86 -2.52 5.64
N LEU A 88 -7.90 -2.06 4.85
CA LEU A 88 -7.03 -0.92 5.18
C LEU A 88 -7.68 0.46 4.96
N THR A 89 -8.90 0.53 4.39
CA THR A 89 -9.63 1.77 4.11
C THR A 89 -9.71 2.78 5.29
N PRO A 90 -10.03 2.40 6.55
CA PRO A 90 -10.04 3.37 7.65
C PRO A 90 -8.65 3.90 8.00
N LEU A 91 -7.60 3.06 7.92
CA LEU A 91 -6.21 3.50 8.09
C LEU A 91 -5.82 4.48 6.97
N ILE A 92 -6.06 4.12 5.71
CA ILE A 92 -5.77 4.96 4.53
C ILE A 92 -6.47 6.32 4.63
N LYS A 93 -7.74 6.37 5.07
CA LYS A 93 -8.46 7.64 5.31
C LYS A 93 -7.77 8.52 6.34
N ASN A 94 -7.37 7.94 7.47
CA ASN A 94 -6.70 8.70 8.55
C ASN A 94 -5.31 9.20 8.11
N LEU A 95 -4.57 8.41 7.33
CA LEU A 95 -3.27 8.80 6.77
C LEU A 95 -3.36 9.88 5.68
N HIS A 96 -4.50 10.02 4.99
CA HIS A 96 -4.77 11.14 4.08
C HIS A 96 -5.25 12.41 4.79
N ALA A 97 -5.85 12.27 5.99
CA ALA A 97 -6.36 13.39 6.77
C ALA A 97 -5.26 14.09 7.62
N ASP A 98 -4.04 13.54 7.65
CA ASP A 98 -3.01 13.88 8.62
C ASP A 98 -1.71 14.35 7.92
N PRO A 99 -1.38 15.65 7.95
CA PRO A 99 -0.31 16.24 7.14
C PRO A 99 1.11 15.83 7.59
N PHE A 100 1.24 14.98 8.60
CA PHE A 100 2.51 14.31 8.92
C PHE A 100 2.93 13.29 7.85
N PHE A 101 1.96 12.72 7.12
CA PHE A 101 2.20 11.63 6.17
C PHE A 101 2.10 12.08 4.71
N THR A 102 3.02 11.57 3.89
CA THR A 102 2.91 11.59 2.42
C THR A 102 2.29 10.27 1.99
N THR A 103 0.98 10.27 1.71
CA THR A 103 0.20 9.05 1.46
C THR A 103 -0.42 9.09 0.06
N PHE A 104 -0.23 8.06 -0.77
CA PHE A 104 -0.82 7.98 -2.10
C PHE A 104 -0.96 6.55 -2.64
N ALA A 105 -1.89 6.36 -3.59
CA ALA A 105 -2.10 5.07 -4.23
C ALA A 105 -1.06 4.80 -5.31
N THR A 106 -0.59 3.56 -5.40
CA THR A 106 0.23 3.02 -6.50
C THR A 106 -0.61 2.09 -7.37
N ALA A 107 -0.17 1.82 -8.60
CA ALA A 107 -0.87 0.89 -9.48
C ALA A 107 -0.48 -0.57 -9.17
N ARG A 108 0.69 -0.79 -8.57
CA ARG A 108 1.25 -2.11 -8.22
C ARG A 108 2.00 -2.07 -6.89
N GLU A 109 2.02 -3.21 -6.20
CA GLU A 109 2.81 -3.40 -4.99
C GLU A 109 4.33 -3.32 -5.26
N GLU A 110 4.78 -3.77 -6.43
CA GLU A 110 6.18 -3.62 -6.86
C GLU A 110 6.64 -2.15 -6.91
N GLU A 111 5.76 -1.25 -7.39
CA GLU A 111 6.02 0.19 -7.49
C GLU A 111 6.15 0.80 -6.09
N ALA A 112 5.24 0.44 -5.17
CA ALA A 112 5.29 0.89 -3.79
C ALA A 112 6.60 0.49 -3.09
N VAL A 113 7.06 -0.76 -3.29
CA VAL A 113 8.35 -1.23 -2.75
C VAL A 113 9.54 -0.48 -3.37
N GLY A 114 9.50 -0.18 -4.67
CA GLY A 114 10.51 0.67 -5.31
C GLY A 114 10.55 2.10 -4.77
N ILE A 115 9.38 2.70 -4.53
CA ILE A 115 9.22 4.06 -3.99
C ILE A 115 9.78 4.17 -2.56
N VAL A 116 9.41 3.26 -1.66
CA VAL A 116 9.94 3.29 -0.28
C VAL A 116 11.44 2.95 -0.21
N SER A 117 11.93 2.11 -1.13
CA SER A 117 13.37 1.84 -1.28
C SER A 117 14.15 3.11 -1.65
N GLY A 118 13.66 3.87 -2.64
CA GLY A 118 14.23 5.17 -3.01
C GLY A 118 14.13 6.20 -1.89
N ALA A 119 13.04 6.21 -1.13
CA ALA A 119 12.86 7.12 0.00
C ALA A 119 13.81 6.80 1.17
N TRP A 120 14.05 5.52 1.48
CA TRP A 120 15.06 5.11 2.44
C TRP A 120 16.47 5.58 2.04
N MET A 121 16.82 5.42 0.76
CA MET A 121 18.09 5.96 0.21
C MET A 121 18.16 7.50 0.28
N GLY A 122 17.01 8.18 0.25
CA GLY A 122 16.87 9.61 0.51
C GLY A 122 16.79 10.01 2.00
N GLY A 123 16.99 9.07 2.94
CA GLY A 123 16.96 9.31 4.38
C GLY A 123 15.56 9.38 5.01
N MET A 124 14.50 9.06 4.27
CA MET A 124 13.11 9.10 4.74
C MET A 124 12.58 7.71 5.09
N ARG A 125 12.15 7.54 6.35
CA ARG A 125 11.46 6.32 6.79
C ARG A 125 10.08 6.21 6.15
N SER A 126 9.75 5.01 5.71
CA SER A 126 8.58 4.75 4.87
C SER A 126 8.06 3.32 5.08
N ALA A 127 6.79 3.09 4.76
CA ALA A 127 6.13 1.79 4.88
C ALA A 127 5.15 1.57 3.72
N VAL A 128 4.86 0.32 3.38
CA VAL A 128 3.88 -0.03 2.33
C VAL A 128 2.63 -0.64 2.96
N LEU A 129 1.44 -0.23 2.52
CA LEU A 129 0.17 -0.91 2.85
C LEU A 129 -0.32 -1.71 1.64
N MET A 130 -0.61 -3.00 1.83
CA MET A 130 -1.02 -3.92 0.76
C MET A 130 -1.97 -5.02 1.25
N GLN A 131 -2.65 -5.69 0.32
CA GLN A 131 -3.46 -6.89 0.59
C GLN A 131 -2.63 -8.16 0.28
N THR A 132 -2.89 -9.29 0.94
CA THR A 132 -2.20 -10.58 0.70
C THR A 132 -2.02 -10.96 -0.77
N SER A 133 -2.98 -10.68 -1.65
CA SER A 133 -2.87 -10.99 -3.09
C SER A 133 -1.69 -10.30 -3.77
N GLY A 134 -1.33 -9.09 -3.35
CA GLY A 134 -0.19 -8.34 -3.86
C GLY A 134 1.16 -8.94 -3.53
N PHE A 135 1.21 -9.80 -2.50
CA PHE A 135 2.44 -10.51 -2.15
C PHE A 135 2.87 -11.52 -3.24
N ALA A 136 1.94 -11.99 -4.07
CA ALA A 136 2.20 -13.02 -5.09
C ALA A 136 3.29 -12.65 -6.10
N THR A 137 3.47 -11.36 -6.40
CA THR A 137 4.48 -10.83 -7.33
C THR A 137 5.71 -10.26 -6.61
N LEU A 138 5.58 -9.89 -5.34
CA LEU A 138 6.65 -9.23 -4.57
C LEU A 138 7.86 -10.11 -4.26
N ALA A 139 7.73 -11.44 -4.25
CA ALA A 139 8.82 -12.35 -3.85
C ALA A 139 10.15 -12.06 -4.58
N ASN A 140 10.10 -11.76 -5.89
CA ASN A 140 11.28 -11.38 -6.67
C ASN A 140 11.84 -10.01 -6.27
N VAL A 141 10.98 -9.02 -5.96
CA VAL A 141 11.40 -7.67 -5.55
C VAL A 141 12.05 -7.70 -4.17
N LEU A 142 11.51 -8.48 -3.24
CA LEU A 142 12.11 -8.69 -1.92
C LEU A 142 13.50 -9.34 -2.04
N ALA A 143 13.61 -10.40 -2.84
CA ALA A 143 14.84 -11.16 -3.07
C ALA A 143 15.93 -10.40 -3.85
N SER A 144 15.56 -9.46 -4.72
CA SER A 144 16.50 -8.74 -5.60
C SER A 144 16.81 -7.30 -5.18
N LEU A 145 15.91 -6.65 -4.41
CA LEU A 145 16.06 -5.26 -3.97
C LEU A 145 16.10 -5.13 -2.44
N ALA A 146 15.02 -5.51 -1.73
CA ALA A 146 14.90 -5.18 -0.31
C ALA A 146 15.97 -5.85 0.56
N ILE A 147 16.20 -7.15 0.34
CA ILE A 147 17.14 -7.94 1.14
C ILE A 147 18.61 -7.69 0.73
N PRO A 148 19.02 -7.74 -0.56
CA PRO A 148 20.44 -7.60 -0.93
C PRO A 148 21.03 -6.21 -0.69
N TYR A 149 20.18 -5.17 -0.69
CA TYR A 149 20.59 -3.78 -0.46
C TYR A 149 20.34 -3.29 0.97
N GLN A 150 19.98 -4.19 1.90
CA GLN A 150 19.76 -3.90 3.32
C GLN A 150 18.78 -2.72 3.53
N ILE A 151 17.60 -2.86 2.93
CA ILE A 151 16.54 -1.85 2.99
C ILE A 151 15.54 -2.27 4.10
N PRO A 152 15.32 -1.45 5.13
CA PRO A 152 14.36 -1.72 6.19
C PRO A 152 12.93 -1.44 5.71
N LEU A 153 12.50 -2.21 4.72
CA LEU A 153 11.16 -2.18 4.16
C LEU A 153 10.16 -2.65 5.21
N ILE A 154 9.34 -1.72 5.71
CA ILE A 154 8.23 -2.01 6.61
C ILE A 154 6.99 -2.28 5.74
N MET A 155 6.45 -3.50 5.77
CA MET A 155 5.20 -3.83 5.08
C MET A 155 4.07 -4.09 6.08
N PHE A 156 2.90 -3.48 5.87
CA PHE A 156 1.65 -3.89 6.50
C PHE A 156 0.80 -4.63 5.47
N VAL A 157 0.54 -5.91 5.71
CA VAL A 157 -0.24 -6.77 4.83
C VAL A 157 -1.58 -7.06 5.49
N SER A 158 -2.70 -6.61 4.89
CA SER A 158 -4.02 -7.07 5.33
C SER A 158 -4.24 -8.51 4.89
N GLU A 159 -4.41 -9.41 5.85
CA GLU A 159 -4.55 -10.83 5.61
C GLU A 159 -5.90 -11.16 4.99
N ARG A 160 -5.89 -11.79 3.82
CA ARG A 160 -7.08 -12.33 3.15
C ARG A 160 -6.80 -13.70 2.54
N GLY A 161 -7.85 -14.52 2.42
CA GLY A 161 -7.73 -15.92 2.00
C GLY A 161 -7.70 -16.92 3.17
N THR A 162 -7.89 -16.46 4.41
CA THR A 162 -8.00 -17.29 5.62
C THR A 162 -9.47 -17.53 6.02
N LEU A 163 -9.83 -17.26 7.27
CA LEU A 163 -11.11 -17.63 7.88
C LEU A 163 -12.31 -17.09 7.08
N GLY A 164 -13.05 -18.02 6.47
CA GLY A 164 -14.30 -17.74 5.73
C GLY A 164 -14.16 -17.23 4.30
N GLU A 165 -12.95 -16.96 3.78
CA GLU A 165 -12.82 -16.49 2.38
C GLU A 165 -12.92 -17.64 1.38
N LEU A 166 -13.81 -17.49 0.40
CA LEU A 166 -14.14 -18.52 -0.60
C LEU A 166 -13.34 -18.35 -1.91
N ASN A 167 -12.59 -17.24 -2.05
CA ASN A 167 -11.71 -17.02 -3.18
C ASN A 167 -10.44 -17.89 -3.08
N TYR A 168 -10.46 -19.04 -3.76
CA TYR A 168 -9.34 -19.98 -3.89
C TYR A 168 -8.00 -19.32 -4.25
N GLY A 169 -8.01 -18.30 -5.12
CA GLY A 169 -6.80 -17.59 -5.53
C GLY A 169 -6.16 -16.82 -4.37
N GLN A 170 -6.96 -16.14 -3.54
CA GLN A 170 -6.46 -15.46 -2.35
C GLN A 170 -6.01 -16.46 -1.28
N SER A 171 -6.73 -17.58 -1.11
CA SER A 171 -6.35 -18.62 -0.16
C SER A 171 -5.01 -19.29 -0.49
N LEU A 172 -4.73 -19.54 -1.77
CA LEU A 172 -3.43 -20.07 -2.19
C LEU A 172 -2.27 -19.12 -1.83
N VAL A 173 -2.38 -17.83 -2.17
CA VAL A 173 -1.34 -16.83 -1.87
C VAL A 173 -1.16 -16.66 -0.36
N CYS A 174 -2.24 -16.71 0.42
CA CYS A 174 -2.15 -16.62 1.88
C CYS A 174 -1.42 -17.82 2.52
N ARG A 175 -1.54 -19.01 1.92
CA ARG A 175 -0.82 -20.21 2.35
C ARG A 175 0.66 -20.21 1.95
N THR A 176 1.03 -19.59 0.82
CA THR A 176 2.43 -19.51 0.38
C THR A 176 3.18 -18.31 0.94
N MET A 177 2.49 -17.23 1.35
CA MET A 177 3.10 -15.99 1.85
C MET A 177 4.13 -16.22 2.97
N ARG A 178 3.77 -16.96 4.04
CA ARG A 178 4.71 -17.24 5.15
C ARG A 178 5.90 -18.10 4.69
N PRO A 179 5.69 -19.30 4.08
CA PRO A 179 6.81 -20.09 3.55
C PRO A 179 7.78 -19.34 2.62
N VAL A 180 7.29 -18.36 1.85
CA VAL A 180 8.15 -17.50 1.02
C VAL A 180 8.94 -16.50 1.87
N LEU A 181 8.32 -15.84 2.86
CA LEU A 181 9.03 -14.96 3.81
C LEU A 181 10.08 -15.74 4.62
N ASP A 182 9.73 -16.93 5.10
CA ASP A 182 10.63 -17.86 5.79
C ASP A 182 11.82 -18.27 4.89
N SER A 183 11.55 -18.61 3.62
CA SER A 183 12.58 -18.96 2.63
C SER A 183 13.49 -17.80 2.25
N LEU A 184 13.03 -16.55 2.44
CA LEU A 184 13.80 -15.33 2.24
C LEU A 184 14.54 -14.87 3.52
N ALA A 185 14.41 -15.62 4.63
CA ALA A 185 14.87 -15.23 5.96
C ALA A 185 14.38 -13.83 6.40
N MET A 186 13.20 -13.42 5.91
CA MET A 186 12.61 -12.11 6.17
C MET A 186 11.67 -12.19 7.37
N GLU A 187 11.87 -11.31 8.35
CA GLU A 187 11.11 -11.30 9.59
C GLU A 187 9.63 -10.99 9.32
N HIS A 188 8.72 -11.78 9.91
CA HIS A 188 7.28 -11.54 9.82
C HIS A 188 6.55 -11.85 11.11
N HIS A 189 5.52 -11.05 11.39
CA HIS A 189 4.69 -11.17 12.58
C HIS A 189 3.22 -11.17 12.15
N THR A 190 2.48 -12.20 12.54
CA THR A 190 1.02 -12.25 12.33
C THR A 190 0.33 -11.74 13.59
N ILE A 191 -0.30 -10.58 13.49
CA ILE A 191 -0.96 -9.88 14.60
C ILE A 191 -2.45 -10.23 14.58
N THR A 192 -2.94 -10.76 15.68
CA THR A 192 -4.30 -11.31 15.84
C THR A 192 -5.14 -10.58 16.87
N ARG A 193 -4.50 -9.93 17.86
CA ARG A 193 -5.14 -9.22 18.97
C ARG A 193 -4.77 -7.74 18.98
N LEU A 194 -5.62 -6.94 19.61
CA LEU A 194 -5.45 -5.48 19.71
C LEU A 194 -4.37 -5.09 20.75
N ASP A 195 -4.20 -5.88 21.81
CA ASP A 195 -3.31 -5.59 22.94
C ASP A 195 -1.83 -5.91 22.66
N GLU A 196 -1.56 -6.86 21.74
CA GLU A 196 -0.21 -7.15 21.25
C GLU A 196 0.25 -6.20 20.12
N LEU A 197 -0.69 -5.52 19.44
CA LEU A 197 -0.44 -4.75 18.22
C LEU A 197 0.58 -3.61 18.39
N GLU A 198 0.42 -2.74 19.40
CA GLU A 198 1.34 -1.61 19.61
C GLU A 198 2.75 -2.11 19.91
N PHE A 199 2.86 -3.13 20.77
CA PHE A 199 4.14 -3.69 21.18
C PHE A 199 4.87 -4.34 20.00
N ILE A 200 4.19 -5.19 19.23
CA ILE A 200 4.80 -5.86 18.06
C ILE A 200 5.18 -4.81 17.01
N ALA A 201 4.27 -3.93 16.61
CA ALA A 201 4.53 -2.98 15.53
C ALA A 201 5.66 -1.98 15.88
N ASP A 202 5.70 -1.44 17.11
CA ASP A 202 6.75 -0.53 17.54
C ASP A 202 8.12 -1.23 17.60
N ARG A 203 8.17 -2.46 18.10
CA ARG A 203 9.43 -3.23 18.21
C ARG A 203 9.94 -3.68 16.86
N SER A 204 9.08 -4.24 16.01
CA SER A 204 9.45 -4.68 14.65
C SER A 204 9.95 -3.52 13.78
N ILE A 205 9.31 -2.34 13.85
CA ILE A 205 9.77 -1.15 13.10
C ILE A 205 11.15 -0.69 13.60
N LYS A 206 11.37 -0.61 14.92
CA LYS A 206 12.68 -0.23 15.49
C LYS A 206 13.76 -1.24 15.17
N GLN A 207 13.43 -2.54 15.22
CA GLN A 207 14.32 -3.63 14.87
C GLN A 207 14.74 -3.52 13.40
N ALA A 208 13.78 -3.52 12.46
CA ALA A 208 14.02 -3.37 11.02
C ALA A 208 14.94 -2.20 10.69
N VAL A 209 14.63 -1.00 11.18
CA VAL A 209 15.42 0.22 10.94
C VAL A 209 16.84 0.14 11.53
N THR A 210 17.03 -0.58 12.63
CA THR A 210 18.32 -0.73 13.32
C THR A 210 19.19 -1.83 12.71
N THR A 211 18.59 -2.95 12.29
CA THR A 211 19.28 -4.08 11.65
C THR A 211 19.43 -3.92 10.14
N GLN A 212 18.78 -2.89 9.57
CA GLN A 212 18.67 -2.66 8.12
C GLN A 212 18.04 -3.86 7.38
N ALA A 213 17.09 -4.56 8.03
CA ALA A 213 16.40 -5.72 7.51
C ALA A 213 14.91 -5.42 7.24
N PRO A 214 14.30 -5.99 6.17
CA PRO A 214 12.89 -5.82 5.89
C PRO A 214 12.00 -6.64 6.86
N VAL A 215 10.78 -6.16 7.12
CA VAL A 215 9.81 -6.80 8.03
C VAL A 215 8.38 -6.75 7.51
N ALA A 216 7.63 -7.85 7.68
CA ALA A 216 6.22 -7.96 7.31
C ALA A 216 5.30 -8.05 8.56
N LEU A 217 4.45 -7.05 8.75
CA LEU A 217 3.40 -7.03 9.76
C LEU A 217 2.08 -7.46 9.12
N ILE A 218 1.63 -8.68 9.42
CA ILE A 218 0.47 -9.32 8.80
C ILE A 218 -0.73 -9.13 9.73
N LEU A 219 -1.69 -8.31 9.30
CA LEU A 219 -2.87 -7.94 10.09
C LEU A 219 -4.02 -8.94 9.82
N SER A 220 -4.30 -9.82 10.78
CA SER A 220 -5.28 -10.90 10.63
C SER A 220 -6.74 -10.40 10.59
N PRO A 221 -7.70 -11.14 9.98
CA PRO A 221 -9.13 -10.86 10.11
C PRO A 221 -9.62 -10.78 11.56
N LEU A 222 -8.97 -11.52 12.48
CA LEU A 222 -9.28 -11.49 13.92
C LEU A 222 -9.02 -10.11 14.56
N LEU A 223 -7.98 -9.41 14.10
CA LEU A 223 -7.64 -8.05 14.54
C LEU A 223 -8.49 -6.99 13.83
N THR A 224 -8.73 -7.19 12.53
CA THR A 224 -9.28 -6.15 11.64
C THR A 224 -10.79 -6.20 11.48
N GLY A 225 -11.46 -7.24 11.99
CA GLY A 225 -12.88 -7.54 11.76
C GLY A 225 -13.16 -8.29 10.46
N GLY A 226 -12.14 -8.47 9.60
CA GLY A 226 -12.23 -9.24 8.37
C GLY A 226 -13.20 -8.67 7.33
N LYS A 227 -13.79 -9.57 6.54
CA LYS A 227 -14.76 -9.25 5.48
C LYS A 227 -16.09 -9.87 5.87
N VAL A 228 -17.01 -9.05 6.38
CA VAL A 228 -18.39 -9.47 6.64
C VAL A 228 -19.05 -9.88 5.33
N PHE A 229 -19.69 -11.04 5.33
CA PHE A 229 -20.57 -11.47 4.24
C PHE A 229 -22.00 -10.99 4.54
N ASP A 230 -22.42 -9.92 3.88
CA ASP A 230 -23.85 -9.64 3.73
C ASP A 230 -24.52 -10.81 2.97
N LYS A 231 -25.75 -11.15 3.37
CA LYS A 231 -26.56 -12.23 2.79
C LYS A 231 -27.55 -11.70 1.77
#